data_AF-A0AAP8U4K1-F1
#
_entry.id   AF-A0AAP8U4K1-F1
#
_cell.length_a   1.000
_cell.length_b   1.000
_cell.length_c   1.000
_cell.angle_alpha   90.00
_cell.angle_beta   90.00
_cell.angle_gamma   90.00
#
_symmetry.space_group_name_H-M   'P 1'
#
loop_
_entity.id
_entity.type
_entity.pdbx_description
1 polymer ?
#
loop_
_entity_poly.entity_id
_entity_poly.type
_entity_poly.pdbx_seq_one_letter_code
_entity_poly.pdbx_strand_id
1 'polypeptide(L)'
;MKKILIPTVLCTAMLFSQNIAHASETNNVKQMQQTKSVESIVIDGKKITSEILEDNEEFRKVKVTSGDEITTATYDKVNNEITIEEEGKKAVKIQPSNHFKSSKSEFNLDATAKDKVIAEAEDDWWGYGYKITRYEKTFKWKIYSPDKSSTVKENSSNKSDLVDFRNAVDTMESYQKEAYAVLGATTAAVIAELVAAPATLGSTAVVAIVTGLGGSVTAGYKVWQAYKAKQDCDYRFESATN
;
A
#
# COMPACT_ATOMS: atom_id res chain seq x y z
N MET A 1 41.00 -24.79 2.00
CA MET A 1 39.75 -24.26 1.39
C MET A 1 39.41 -22.95 2.08
N LYS A 2 39.74 -21.80 1.46
CA LYS A 2 39.42 -20.47 2.00
C LYS A 2 38.33 -19.86 1.11
N LYS A 3 37.17 -19.56 1.70
CA LYS A 3 36.04 -18.92 1.02
C LYS A 3 36.33 -17.43 0.88
N ILE A 4 36.26 -16.92 -0.35
CA ILE A 4 36.33 -15.49 -0.66
C ILE A 4 34.89 -14.97 -0.67
N LEU A 5 34.61 -13.99 0.18
CA LEU A 5 33.38 -13.18 0.14
C LEU A 5 33.60 -12.06 -0.87
N ILE A 6 32.76 -12.01 -1.92
CA ILE A 6 32.66 -10.85 -2.81
C ILE A 6 31.46 -10.03 -2.32
N PRO A 7 31.65 -8.79 -1.83
CA PRO A 7 30.54 -7.90 -1.56
C PRO A 7 30.03 -7.30 -2.87
N THR A 8 28.79 -7.58 -3.23
CA THR A 8 28.10 -6.96 -4.36
C THR A 8 27.69 -5.55 -3.97
N VAL A 9 28.40 -4.55 -4.47
CA VAL A 9 28.02 -3.13 -4.36
C VAL A 9 26.94 -2.83 -5.39
N LEU A 10 25.75 -2.47 -4.93
CA LEU A 10 24.64 -1.99 -5.77
C LEU A 10 24.94 -0.55 -6.20
N CYS A 11 25.47 -0.37 -7.41
CA CYS A 11 25.66 0.96 -8.00
C CYS A 11 24.34 1.47 -8.60
N THR A 12 23.68 2.38 -7.91
CA THR A 12 22.61 3.21 -8.48
C THR A 12 23.24 4.28 -9.37
N ALA A 13 23.31 4.04 -10.68
CA ALA A 13 23.75 5.07 -11.62
C ALA A 13 22.62 6.09 -11.84
N MET A 14 22.68 7.23 -11.14
CA MET A 14 21.91 8.41 -11.52
C MET A 14 22.62 9.11 -12.68
N LEU A 15 22.13 8.91 -13.91
CA LEU A 15 22.59 9.71 -15.06
C LEU A 15 21.91 11.08 -15.00
N PHE A 16 22.59 12.06 -14.40
CA PHE A 16 22.25 13.47 -14.61
C PHE A 16 22.84 13.91 -15.96
N SER A 17 22.00 14.05 -16.98
CA SER A 17 22.38 14.73 -18.22
C SER A 17 22.46 16.24 -17.94
N GLN A 18 23.68 16.78 -17.92
CA GLN A 18 23.91 18.21 -17.98
C GLN A 18 23.77 18.66 -19.44
N ASN A 19 22.64 19.26 -19.80
CA ASN A 19 22.52 19.97 -21.06
C ASN A 19 23.09 21.39 -20.91
N ILE A 20 24.20 21.63 -21.60
CA ILE A 20 24.78 22.96 -21.82
C ILE A 20 23.79 23.77 -22.64
N ALA A 21 23.31 24.89 -22.10
CA ALA A 21 22.49 25.85 -22.82
C ALA A 21 23.34 26.63 -23.81
N HIS A 22 23.14 26.39 -25.11
CA HIS A 22 23.44 27.38 -26.14
C HIS A 22 22.11 27.95 -26.64
N ALA A 23 21.94 29.25 -26.41
CA ALA A 23 20.80 30.02 -26.90
C ALA A 23 20.86 30.14 -28.44
N SER A 24 19.74 29.85 -29.09
CA SER A 24 19.30 30.53 -30.31
C SER A 24 17.78 30.43 -30.39
N GLU A 25 17.13 31.58 -30.45
CA GLU A 25 15.69 31.75 -30.63
C GLU A 25 15.25 31.20 -32.00
N THR A 26 14.17 30.40 -32.04
CA THR A 26 12.97 30.54 -32.89
C THR A 26 12.23 29.19 -33.02
N ASN A 27 10.88 29.27 -32.92
CA ASN A 27 9.87 28.22 -33.01
C ASN A 27 9.58 27.42 -31.73
N ASN A 28 8.68 27.98 -30.91
CA ASN A 28 7.98 27.30 -29.81
C ASN A 28 7.06 26.19 -30.34
N VAL A 29 7.64 25.05 -30.73
CA VAL A 29 6.97 23.78 -30.52
C VAL A 29 7.40 23.36 -29.12
N LYS A 30 6.48 23.38 -28.13
CA LYS A 30 6.69 22.69 -26.85
C LYS A 30 6.97 21.23 -27.21
N GLN A 31 8.24 20.88 -27.39
CA GLN A 31 8.65 19.52 -27.64
C GLN A 31 8.45 18.81 -26.30
N MET A 32 7.27 18.21 -26.11
CA MET A 32 6.99 17.34 -25.00
C MET A 32 7.96 16.17 -25.08
N GLN A 33 9.04 16.27 -24.31
CA GLN A 33 10.00 15.20 -24.15
C GLN A 33 9.28 14.09 -23.38
N GLN A 34 8.77 13.10 -24.13
CA GLN A 34 8.17 11.89 -23.58
C GLN A 34 9.25 11.15 -22.78
N THR A 35 9.28 11.39 -21.48
CA THR A 35 10.28 10.79 -20.59
C THR A 35 9.84 9.36 -20.30
N LYS A 36 10.32 8.42 -21.11
CA LYS A 36 10.21 6.99 -20.81
C LYS A 36 11.06 6.70 -19.59
N SER A 37 10.41 6.44 -18.46
CA SER A 37 11.04 5.98 -17.23
C SER A 37 10.68 4.52 -17.01
N VAL A 38 11.68 3.69 -16.67
CA VAL A 38 11.49 2.27 -16.37
C VAL A 38 12.08 1.97 -15.00
N GLU A 39 11.27 1.42 -14.11
CA GLU A 39 11.65 0.97 -12.78
C GLU A 39 11.38 -0.53 -12.63
N SER A 40 12.18 -1.24 -11.84
CA SER A 40 11.92 -2.65 -11.55
C SER A 40 12.39 -3.07 -10.17
N ILE A 41 11.68 -4.04 -9.60
CA ILE A 41 12.04 -4.72 -8.34
C ILE A 41 12.00 -6.24 -8.55
N VAL A 42 12.73 -6.99 -7.72
CA VAL A 42 12.67 -8.45 -7.69
C VAL A 42 12.18 -8.88 -6.32
N ILE A 43 11.05 -9.57 -6.27
CA ILE A 43 10.46 -10.11 -5.04
C ILE A 43 10.22 -11.61 -5.21
N ASP A 44 10.72 -12.43 -4.30
CA ASP A 44 10.59 -13.89 -4.32
C ASP A 44 10.97 -14.52 -5.68
N GLY A 45 12.00 -13.96 -6.32
CA GLY A 45 12.48 -14.37 -7.65
C GLY A 45 11.61 -13.91 -8.82
N LYS A 46 10.48 -13.23 -8.59
CA LYS A 46 9.65 -12.60 -9.61
C LYS A 46 10.04 -11.15 -9.81
N LYS A 47 10.31 -10.78 -11.07
CA LYS A 47 10.61 -9.39 -11.45
C LYS A 47 9.31 -8.66 -11.77
N ILE A 48 9.06 -7.55 -11.07
CA ILE A 48 7.97 -6.61 -11.37
C ILE A 48 8.61 -5.38 -12.02
N THR A 49 8.16 -5.02 -13.22
CA THR A 49 8.67 -3.87 -13.99
C THR A 49 7.54 -2.89 -14.22
N SER A 50 7.79 -1.61 -14.02
CA SER A 50 6.89 -0.52 -14.41
C SER A 50 7.55 0.38 -15.44
N GLU A 51 6.81 0.73 -16.47
CA GLU A 51 7.20 1.64 -17.54
C GLU A 51 6.17 2.77 -17.66
N ILE A 52 6.63 4.02 -17.55
CA ILE A 52 5.81 5.19 -17.87
C ILE A 52 5.78 5.32 -19.39
N LEU A 53 4.63 5.00 -19.98
CA LEU A 53 4.39 5.07 -21.42
C LEU A 53 4.13 6.51 -21.87
N GLU A 54 3.42 7.28 -21.05
CA GLU A 54 3.04 8.66 -21.33
C GLU A 54 2.94 9.43 -20.02
N ASP A 55 3.40 10.68 -20.02
CA ASP A 55 3.26 11.59 -18.89
C ASP A 55 3.22 13.04 -19.39
N ASN A 56 2.05 13.66 -19.31
CA ASN A 56 1.80 15.00 -19.78
C ASN A 56 0.87 15.77 -18.83
N GLU A 57 0.46 16.99 -19.17
CA GLU A 57 -0.39 17.81 -18.29
C GLU A 57 -1.78 17.19 -18.06
N GLU A 58 -2.28 16.37 -18.99
CA GLU A 58 -3.62 15.76 -18.96
C GLU A 58 -3.62 14.30 -18.51
N PHE A 59 -2.61 13.51 -18.90
CA PHE A 59 -2.59 12.07 -18.72
C PHE A 59 -1.25 11.58 -18.18
N ARG A 60 -1.30 10.53 -17.37
CA ARG A 60 -0.15 9.63 -17.14
C ARG A 60 -0.55 8.19 -17.41
N LYS A 61 0.15 7.52 -18.32
CA LYS A 61 -0.08 6.12 -18.67
C LYS A 61 1.10 5.27 -18.23
N VAL A 62 0.83 4.26 -17.42
CA VAL A 62 1.82 3.35 -16.86
C VAL A 62 1.49 1.92 -17.24
N LYS A 63 2.49 1.18 -17.70
CA LYS A 63 2.43 -0.27 -17.90
C LYS A 63 3.21 -0.96 -16.80
N VAL A 64 2.62 -1.99 -16.20
CA VAL A 64 3.28 -2.87 -15.24
C VAL A 64 3.27 -4.29 -15.78
N THR A 65 4.39 -4.99 -15.61
CA THR A 65 4.57 -6.37 -16.07
C THR A 65 5.19 -7.22 -14.97
N SER A 66 4.62 -8.40 -14.73
CA SER A 66 5.11 -9.43 -13.81
C SER A 66 4.87 -10.82 -14.39
N GLY A 67 5.91 -11.41 -15.00
CA GLY A 67 5.73 -12.63 -15.80
C GLY A 67 4.83 -12.36 -17.01
N ASP A 68 3.76 -13.14 -17.16
CA ASP A 68 2.77 -12.98 -18.23
C ASP A 68 1.66 -11.98 -17.88
N GLU A 69 1.60 -11.49 -16.62
CA GLU A 69 0.60 -10.50 -16.20
C GLU A 69 1.02 -9.10 -16.66
N ILE A 70 0.18 -8.48 -17.50
CA ILE A 70 0.33 -7.11 -17.95
C ILE A 70 -0.87 -6.29 -17.48
N THR A 71 -0.58 -5.17 -16.83
CA THR A 71 -1.59 -4.19 -16.42
C THR A 71 -1.20 -2.81 -16.90
N THR A 72 -2.17 -2.07 -17.43
CA THR A 72 -1.99 -0.67 -17.80
C THR A 72 -2.91 0.20 -16.94
N ALA A 73 -2.36 1.23 -16.31
CA ALA A 73 -3.14 2.26 -15.64
C ALA A 73 -3.01 3.57 -16.42
N THR A 74 -4.14 4.24 -16.65
CA THR A 74 -4.19 5.59 -17.23
C THR A 74 -4.81 6.52 -16.19
N TYR A 75 -4.02 7.45 -15.68
CA TYR A 75 -4.48 8.53 -14.80
C TYR A 75 -4.81 9.76 -15.64
N ASP A 76 -6.09 10.08 -15.73
CA ASP A 76 -6.61 11.35 -16.23
C ASP A 76 -6.49 12.39 -15.11
N LYS A 77 -5.51 13.29 -15.24
CA LYS A 77 -5.18 14.33 -14.27
C LYS A 77 -6.22 15.44 -14.25
N VAL A 78 -6.98 15.62 -15.33
CA VAL A 78 -8.01 16.67 -15.47
C VAL A 78 -9.26 16.24 -14.73
N ASN A 79 -9.71 15.01 -14.97
CA ASN A 79 -10.94 14.45 -14.37
C ASN A 79 -10.68 13.75 -13.04
N ASN A 80 -9.41 13.64 -12.63
CA ASN A 80 -8.95 12.88 -11.49
C ASN A 80 -9.52 11.46 -11.52
N GLU A 81 -9.29 10.71 -12.60
CA GLU A 81 -9.80 9.34 -12.78
C GLU A 81 -8.67 8.40 -13.17
N ILE A 82 -8.62 7.21 -12.56
CA ILE A 82 -7.68 6.15 -12.93
C ILE A 82 -8.47 5.03 -13.62
N THR A 83 -8.11 4.75 -14.87
CA THR A 83 -8.61 3.58 -15.60
C THR A 83 -7.54 2.48 -15.59
N ILE A 84 -7.92 1.29 -15.15
CA ILE A 84 -7.06 0.11 -15.06
C ILE A 84 -7.52 -0.92 -16.10
N GLU A 85 -6.59 -1.34 -16.94
CA GLU A 85 -6.79 -2.35 -17.97
C GLU A 85 -5.86 -3.53 -17.70
N GLU A 86 -6.45 -4.67 -17.37
CA GLU A 86 -5.74 -5.95 -17.23
C GLU A 86 -6.12 -6.84 -18.43
N GLU A 87 -5.14 -7.57 -18.98
CA GLU A 87 -5.39 -8.44 -20.13
C GLU A 87 -6.48 -9.48 -19.81
N GLY A 88 -7.50 -9.58 -20.68
CA GLY A 88 -8.62 -10.50 -20.53
C GLY A 88 -9.68 -10.10 -19.49
N LYS A 89 -9.55 -8.94 -18.83
CA LYS A 89 -10.54 -8.43 -17.85
C LYS A 89 -11.18 -7.13 -18.33
N LYS A 90 -12.35 -6.80 -17.77
CA LYS A 90 -13.00 -5.52 -18.02
C LYS A 90 -12.20 -4.40 -17.36
N ALA A 91 -12.09 -3.26 -18.04
CA ALA A 91 -11.46 -2.08 -17.47
C ALA A 91 -12.20 -1.63 -16.21
N VAL A 92 -11.45 -1.26 -15.18
CA VAL A 92 -11.96 -0.75 -13.90
C VAL A 92 -11.62 0.73 -13.82
N LYS A 93 -12.61 1.56 -13.52
CA LYS A 93 -12.43 2.99 -13.27
C LYS A 93 -12.48 3.25 -11.78
N ILE A 94 -11.52 4.03 -11.27
CA ILE A 94 -11.43 4.42 -9.88
C ILE A 94 -11.20 5.92 -9.82
N GLN A 95 -12.00 6.61 -9.04
CA GLN A 95 -11.87 8.05 -8.84
C GLN A 95 -11.25 8.28 -7.45
N PRO A 96 -10.07 8.90 -7.33
CA PRO A 96 -9.51 9.25 -6.03
C PRO A 96 -10.43 10.23 -5.33
N SER A 97 -10.91 9.88 -4.13
CA SER A 97 -11.73 10.77 -3.34
C SER A 97 -10.88 11.90 -2.75
N ASN A 98 -11.42 13.13 -2.76
CA ASN A 98 -10.77 14.28 -2.11
C ASN A 98 -10.98 14.31 -0.58
N HIS A 99 -11.65 13.30 -0.01
CA HIS A 99 -12.07 13.30 1.38
C HIS A 99 -11.33 12.26 2.19
N PHE A 100 -10.15 12.63 2.69
CA PHE A 100 -9.51 11.86 3.74
C PHE A 100 -10.23 12.11 5.06
N LYS A 101 -11.22 11.28 5.37
CA LYS A 101 -11.63 11.08 6.75
C LYS A 101 -10.68 10.03 7.31
N SER A 102 -9.61 10.44 7.98
CA SER A 102 -8.99 9.52 8.93
C SER A 102 -10.10 9.22 9.94
N SER A 103 -10.72 8.05 9.85
CA SER A 103 -11.61 7.58 10.90
C SER A 103 -10.72 7.16 12.06
N LYS A 104 -10.04 8.14 12.69
CA LYS A 104 -9.71 8.00 14.10
C LYS A 104 -11.08 7.92 14.75
N SER A 105 -11.54 6.70 15.00
CA SER A 105 -12.71 6.54 15.85
C SER A 105 -12.34 7.24 17.15
N GLU A 106 -13.04 8.32 17.50
CA GLU A 106 -12.81 8.99 18.77
C GLU A 106 -13.15 7.98 19.85
N PHE A 107 -12.09 7.37 20.39
CA PHE A 107 -12.16 6.46 21.50
C PHE A 107 -12.70 7.24 22.71
N ASN A 108 -14.00 7.11 22.96
CA ASN A 108 -14.56 7.39 24.27
C ASN A 108 -14.08 6.28 25.22
N LEU A 109 -12.90 6.51 25.78
CA LEU A 109 -12.30 5.67 26.81
C LEU A 109 -13.08 5.87 28.09
N ASP A 110 -13.67 4.79 28.58
CA ASP A 110 -14.11 4.72 29.96
C ASP A 110 -12.86 4.72 30.85
N ALA A 111 -12.50 5.89 31.38
CA ALA A 111 -11.29 6.14 32.18
C ALA A 111 -11.29 5.43 33.55
N THR A 112 -12.24 4.54 33.80
CA THR A 112 -12.46 3.88 35.10
C THR A 112 -11.89 2.47 35.20
N ALA A 113 -11.35 1.88 34.12
CA ALA A 113 -10.80 0.53 34.18
C ALA A 113 -9.41 0.50 34.83
N LYS A 114 -9.26 -0.23 35.94
CA LYS A 114 -7.97 -0.56 36.63
C LYS A 114 -7.05 -1.47 35.80
N ASP A 115 -7.32 -1.65 34.52
CA ASP A 115 -6.67 -2.66 33.69
C ASP A 115 -5.42 -2.08 33.03
N LYS A 116 -4.28 -2.76 33.19
CA LYS A 116 -3.03 -2.36 32.55
C LYS A 116 -3.07 -2.72 31.07
N VAL A 117 -2.97 -1.73 30.18
CA VAL A 117 -2.74 -1.96 28.74
C VAL A 117 -1.36 -2.59 28.55
N ILE A 118 -1.28 -3.69 27.81
CA ILE A 118 -0.03 -4.41 27.53
C ILE A 118 0.40 -4.25 26.09
N ALA A 119 -0.55 -4.21 25.17
CA ALA A 119 -0.29 -3.92 23.76
C ALA A 119 -1.54 -3.33 23.13
N GLU A 120 -1.35 -2.43 22.19
CA GLU A 120 -2.41 -1.89 21.34
C GLU A 120 -1.80 -1.52 19.99
N ALA A 121 -2.58 -1.69 18.93
CA ALA A 121 -2.27 -1.25 17.58
C ALA A 121 -3.58 -0.92 16.87
N GLU A 122 -3.53 0.06 15.99
CA GLU A 122 -4.62 0.47 15.11
C GLU A 122 -3.98 0.83 13.76
N ASP A 123 -4.55 0.35 12.67
CA ASP A 123 -4.05 0.67 11.34
C ASP A 123 -4.58 2.02 10.86
N ASP A 124 -3.82 2.67 9.98
CA ASP A 124 -4.12 4.05 9.57
C ASP A 124 -5.12 4.12 8.40
N TRP A 125 -5.40 3.01 7.71
CA TRP A 125 -6.07 3.02 6.40
C TRP A 125 -7.48 2.44 6.44
N TRP A 126 -7.69 1.38 7.21
CA TRP A 126 -8.89 0.55 7.09
C TRP A 126 -9.61 0.29 8.43
N GLY A 127 -9.11 0.77 9.56
CA GLY A 127 -9.85 0.76 10.84
C GLY A 127 -9.85 -0.58 11.59
N TYR A 128 -8.87 -1.44 11.35
CA TYR A 128 -8.56 -2.60 12.18
C TYR A 128 -7.67 -2.21 13.35
N GLY A 129 -7.79 -2.96 14.44
CA GLY A 129 -6.88 -2.82 15.56
C GLY A 129 -7.16 -3.81 16.67
N TYR A 130 -6.34 -3.74 17.69
CA TYR A 130 -6.56 -4.46 18.94
C TYR A 130 -6.08 -3.66 20.14
N LYS A 131 -6.62 -4.00 21.31
CA LYS A 131 -6.15 -3.56 22.61
C LYS A 131 -6.17 -4.74 23.57
N ILE A 132 -5.03 -5.04 24.15
CA ILE A 132 -4.87 -6.11 25.14
C ILE A 132 -4.69 -5.46 26.50
N THR A 133 -5.60 -5.75 27.41
CA THR A 133 -5.49 -5.35 28.80
C THR A 133 -5.31 -6.57 29.70
N ARG A 134 -4.52 -6.41 30.76
CA ARG A 134 -4.40 -7.43 31.80
C ARG A 134 -5.48 -7.23 32.84
N TYR A 135 -6.25 -8.29 33.06
CA TYR A 135 -7.23 -8.39 34.13
C TYR A 135 -6.82 -9.57 35.02
N GLU A 136 -6.33 -9.29 36.23
CA GLU A 136 -5.80 -10.31 37.15
C GLU A 136 -4.71 -11.20 36.51
N LYS A 137 -5.00 -12.50 36.31
CA LYS A 137 -4.12 -13.52 35.70
C LYS A 137 -4.49 -13.85 34.24
N THR A 138 -5.39 -13.08 33.62
CA THR A 138 -5.84 -13.30 32.24
C THR A 138 -5.67 -12.04 31.39
N PHE A 139 -5.85 -12.17 30.08
CA PHE A 139 -5.86 -11.08 29.13
C PHE A 139 -7.28 -10.87 28.60
N LYS A 140 -7.68 -9.61 28.53
CA LYS A 140 -8.90 -9.16 27.88
C LYS A 140 -8.49 -8.45 26.59
N TRP A 141 -9.11 -8.86 25.51
CA TRP A 141 -8.86 -8.36 24.18
C TRP A 141 -10.06 -7.55 23.73
N LYS A 142 -9.81 -6.35 23.22
CA LYS A 142 -10.77 -5.60 22.42
C LYS A 142 -10.22 -5.57 21.00
N ILE A 143 -10.92 -6.17 20.05
CA ILE A 143 -10.51 -6.24 18.65
C ILE A 143 -11.52 -5.50 17.79
N TYR A 144 -11.05 -4.87 16.71
CA TYR A 144 -11.87 -4.02 15.84
C TYR A 144 -11.58 -4.33 14.38
N SER A 145 -12.61 -4.18 13.57
CA SER A 145 -12.58 -4.06 12.13
C SER A 145 -13.33 -2.76 11.77
N PRO A 146 -13.28 -2.28 10.51
CA PRO A 146 -13.93 -1.04 10.12
C PRO A 146 -15.40 -0.91 10.56
N ASP A 147 -16.14 -2.02 10.56
CA ASP A 147 -17.58 -2.03 10.84
C ASP A 147 -17.96 -2.73 12.16
N LYS A 148 -17.02 -3.42 12.82
CA LYS A 148 -17.33 -4.28 13.98
C LYS A 148 -16.29 -4.12 15.08
N SER A 149 -16.71 -4.37 16.32
CA SER A 149 -15.78 -4.58 17.43
C SER A 149 -16.27 -5.69 18.34
N SER A 150 -15.32 -6.39 18.96
CA SER A 150 -15.62 -7.43 19.95
C SER A 150 -14.70 -7.30 21.14
N THR A 151 -15.20 -7.73 22.29
CA THR A 151 -14.44 -7.81 23.54
C THR A 151 -14.46 -9.24 24.03
N VAL A 152 -13.31 -9.89 24.05
CA VAL A 152 -13.18 -11.30 24.40
C VAL A 152 -12.15 -11.51 25.50
N LYS A 153 -12.37 -12.50 26.36
CA LYS A 153 -11.39 -12.93 27.36
C LYS A 153 -10.57 -14.07 26.78
N GLU A 154 -9.25 -13.95 26.85
CA GLU A 154 -8.33 -14.99 26.37
C GLU A 154 -8.46 -16.25 27.23
N ASN A 155 -8.54 -17.38 26.55
CA ASN A 155 -8.52 -18.71 27.14
C ASN A 155 -7.78 -19.67 26.18
N SER A 156 -7.67 -20.95 26.58
CA SER A 156 -6.90 -21.93 25.79
C SER A 156 -7.49 -22.24 24.42
N SER A 157 -8.78 -21.98 24.15
CA SER A 157 -9.41 -22.28 22.86
C SER A 157 -9.31 -21.15 21.85
N ASN A 158 -9.31 -19.88 22.29
CA ASN A 158 -9.26 -18.72 21.38
C ASN A 158 -7.90 -18.00 21.32
N LYS A 159 -6.93 -18.40 22.17
CA LYS A 159 -5.62 -17.74 22.24
C LYS A 159 -4.90 -17.70 20.88
N SER A 160 -4.94 -18.80 20.12
CA SER A 160 -4.25 -18.85 18.82
C SER A 160 -4.85 -17.84 17.85
N ASP A 161 -6.18 -17.79 17.76
CA ASP A 161 -6.88 -16.90 16.83
C ASP A 161 -6.69 -15.43 17.17
N LEU A 162 -6.65 -15.09 18.47
CA LEU A 162 -6.36 -13.74 18.94
C LEU A 162 -4.93 -13.30 18.61
N VAL A 163 -3.96 -14.20 18.78
CA VAL A 163 -2.57 -13.94 18.42
C VAL A 163 -2.40 -13.82 16.91
N ASP A 164 -3.06 -14.67 16.13
CA ASP A 164 -3.04 -14.61 14.67
C ASP A 164 -3.66 -13.30 14.15
N PHE A 165 -4.79 -12.87 14.73
CA PHE A 165 -5.39 -11.57 14.40
C PHE A 165 -4.43 -10.41 14.72
N ARG A 166 -3.79 -10.43 15.90
CA ARG A 166 -2.76 -9.44 16.25
C ARG A 166 -1.61 -9.42 15.24
N ASN A 167 -1.09 -10.59 14.87
CA ASN A 167 0.01 -10.68 13.92
C ASN A 167 -0.39 -10.14 12.53
N ALA A 168 -1.63 -10.36 12.10
CA ALA A 168 -2.16 -9.82 10.86
C ALA A 168 -2.23 -8.28 10.91
N VAL A 169 -2.74 -7.70 12.00
CA VAL A 169 -2.78 -6.25 12.21
C VAL A 169 -1.37 -5.65 12.25
N ASP A 170 -0.45 -6.22 13.04
CA ASP A 170 0.93 -5.75 13.16
C ASP A 170 1.66 -5.82 11.80
N THR A 171 1.42 -6.87 11.02
CA THR A 171 1.98 -7.05 9.67
C THR A 171 1.44 -5.99 8.70
N MET A 172 0.12 -5.76 8.73
CA MET A 172 -0.52 -4.75 7.91
C MET A 172 0.02 -3.35 8.21
N GLU A 173 0.07 -2.98 9.48
CA GLU A 173 0.60 -1.69 9.95
C GLU A 173 2.07 -1.50 9.54
N SER A 174 2.89 -2.56 9.59
CA SER A 174 4.28 -2.51 9.12
C SER A 174 4.37 -2.14 7.63
N TYR A 175 3.55 -2.77 6.78
CA TYR A 175 3.54 -2.44 5.35
C TYR A 175 3.00 -1.03 5.06
N GLN A 176 2.03 -0.54 5.86
CA GLN A 176 1.55 0.84 5.76
C GLN A 176 2.67 1.84 6.10
N LYS A 177 3.42 1.60 7.19
CA LYS A 177 4.58 2.43 7.59
C LYS A 177 5.67 2.44 6.51
N GLU A 178 5.94 1.30 5.89
CA GLU A 178 6.88 1.21 4.78
C GLU A 178 6.38 1.96 3.54
N ALA A 179 5.08 1.89 3.23
CA ALA A 179 4.48 2.68 2.16
C ALA A 179 4.55 4.19 2.45
N TYR A 180 4.28 4.61 3.69
CA TYR A 180 4.43 6.01 4.13
C TYR A 180 5.85 6.52 4.00
N ALA A 181 6.85 5.70 4.34
CA ALA A 181 8.25 6.08 4.23
C ALA A 181 8.67 6.41 2.79
N VAL A 182 7.99 5.84 1.80
CA VAL A 182 8.29 6.04 0.38
C VAL A 182 7.37 7.10 -0.27
N LEU A 183 6.09 7.11 0.04
CA LEU A 183 5.07 7.95 -0.60
C LEU A 183 4.78 9.27 0.13
N GLY A 184 5.10 9.34 1.42
CA GLY A 184 4.58 10.36 2.32
C GLY A 184 3.13 10.07 2.77
N ALA A 185 2.73 10.69 3.88
CA ALA A 185 1.45 10.44 4.54
C ALA A 185 0.23 10.67 3.64
N THR A 186 0.16 11.83 2.98
CA THR A 186 -1.00 12.24 2.17
C THR A 186 -1.23 11.33 0.95
N THR A 187 -0.15 10.94 0.26
CA THR A 187 -0.24 10.14 -0.97
C THR A 187 -0.62 8.69 -0.68
N ALA A 188 -0.03 8.09 0.35
CA ALA A 188 -0.32 6.71 0.74
C ALA A 188 -1.77 6.54 1.19
N ALA A 189 -2.30 7.54 1.90
CA ALA A 189 -3.70 7.67 2.29
C ALA A 189 -4.66 7.57 1.08
N VAL A 190 -4.49 8.42 0.07
CA VAL A 190 -5.32 8.41 -1.16
C VAL A 190 -5.24 7.06 -1.88
N ILE A 191 -4.04 6.47 -1.93
CA ILE A 191 -3.83 5.16 -2.54
C ILE A 191 -4.57 4.05 -1.80
N ALA A 192 -4.58 4.09 -0.47
CA ALA A 192 -5.22 3.07 0.36
C ALA A 192 -6.73 2.96 0.11
N GLU A 193 -7.39 4.09 -0.13
CA GLU A 193 -8.80 4.13 -0.51
C GLU A 193 -9.03 3.56 -1.91
N LEU A 194 -8.17 3.94 -2.86
CA LEU A 194 -8.26 3.47 -4.25
C LEU A 194 -8.12 1.95 -4.35
N VAL A 195 -7.21 1.35 -3.59
CA VAL A 195 -7.03 -0.11 -3.58
C VAL A 195 -8.14 -0.86 -2.83
N ALA A 196 -8.90 -0.17 -1.98
CA ALA A 196 -10.04 -0.76 -1.29
C ALA A 196 -11.30 -0.83 -2.16
N ALA A 197 -11.41 0.01 -3.21
CA ALA A 197 -12.63 0.12 -4.02
C ALA A 197 -12.94 -1.11 -4.91
N PRO A 198 -11.95 -1.82 -5.50
CA PRO A 198 -12.19 -3.09 -6.19
C PRO A 198 -11.56 -4.28 -5.43
N ALA A 199 -12.39 -5.26 -5.03
CA ALA A 199 -11.97 -6.43 -4.25
C ALA A 199 -11.02 -7.43 -4.97
N THR A 200 -10.58 -7.14 -6.19
CA THR A 200 -9.92 -8.10 -7.10
C THR A 200 -8.61 -7.62 -7.71
N LEU A 201 -8.04 -6.51 -7.24
CA LEU A 201 -6.79 -5.99 -7.80
C LEU A 201 -5.60 -6.90 -7.50
N GLY A 202 -4.92 -7.35 -8.55
CA GLY A 202 -3.63 -8.04 -8.46
C GLY A 202 -2.49 -7.08 -8.10
N SER A 203 -1.30 -7.63 -7.84
CA SER A 203 -0.12 -6.84 -7.49
C SER A 203 0.30 -5.85 -8.58
N THR A 204 0.21 -6.26 -9.85
CA THR A 204 0.52 -5.40 -11.00
C THR A 204 -0.43 -4.21 -11.10
N ALA A 205 -1.72 -4.40 -10.80
CA ALA A 205 -2.72 -3.35 -10.82
C ALA A 205 -2.49 -2.31 -9.71
N VAL A 206 -2.21 -2.77 -8.48
CA VAL A 206 -1.88 -1.85 -7.38
C VAL A 206 -0.61 -1.06 -7.69
N VAL A 207 0.44 -1.73 -8.19
CA VAL A 207 1.68 -1.05 -8.61
C VAL A 207 1.42 -0.04 -9.73
N ALA A 208 0.53 -0.35 -10.67
CA ALA A 208 0.18 0.56 -11.77
C ALA A 208 -0.57 1.80 -11.27
N ILE A 209 -1.50 1.66 -10.32
CA ILE A 209 -2.18 2.79 -9.66
C ILE A 209 -1.15 3.68 -8.98
N VAL A 210 -0.31 3.10 -8.12
CA VAL A 210 0.67 3.87 -7.33
C VAL A 210 1.64 4.61 -8.23
N THR A 211 2.15 3.95 -9.27
CA THR A 211 3.08 4.60 -10.21
C THR A 211 2.37 5.62 -11.10
N GLY A 212 1.10 5.37 -11.47
CA GLY A 212 0.24 6.33 -12.16
C GLY A 212 0.01 7.62 -11.36
N LEU A 213 0.02 7.53 -10.03
CA LEU A 213 -0.02 8.67 -9.11
C LEU A 213 1.37 9.25 -8.77
N GLY A 214 2.44 8.71 -9.34
CA GLY A 214 3.81 9.20 -9.15
C GLY A 214 4.59 8.55 -8.00
N GLY A 215 4.08 7.46 -7.43
CA GLY A 215 4.87 6.60 -6.56
C GLY A 215 5.85 5.71 -7.34
N SER A 216 6.71 5.00 -6.61
CA SER A 216 7.64 4.02 -7.18
C SER A 216 7.04 2.61 -7.21
N VAL A 217 7.69 1.72 -7.97
CA VAL A 217 7.32 0.29 -7.99
C VAL A 217 7.38 -0.34 -6.59
N THR A 218 8.40 0.03 -5.81
CA THR A 218 8.56 -0.43 -4.43
C THR A 218 7.38 0.00 -3.55
N ALA A 219 6.98 1.27 -3.63
CA ALA A 219 5.82 1.76 -2.89
C ALA A 219 4.54 1.02 -3.27
N GLY A 220 4.32 0.84 -4.58
CA GLY A 220 3.17 0.09 -5.09
C GLY A 220 3.11 -1.33 -4.54
N TYR A 221 4.27 -2.00 -4.46
CA TYR A 221 4.34 -3.34 -3.90
C TYR A 221 4.03 -3.34 -2.39
N LYS A 222 4.52 -2.37 -1.62
CA LYS A 222 4.21 -2.26 -0.17
C LYS A 222 2.73 -1.98 0.09
N VAL A 223 2.09 -1.15 -0.72
CA VAL A 223 0.64 -0.95 -0.67
C VAL A 223 -0.10 -2.27 -0.95
N TRP A 224 0.34 -3.04 -1.95
CA TRP A 224 -0.26 -4.35 -2.23
C TRP A 224 -0.08 -5.33 -1.08
N GLN A 225 1.09 -5.36 -0.43
CA GLN A 225 1.33 -6.20 0.75
C GLN A 225 0.42 -5.82 1.92
N ALA A 226 0.24 -4.51 2.18
CA ALA A 226 -0.72 -4.02 3.17
C ALA A 226 -2.15 -4.47 2.83
N TYR A 227 -2.56 -4.35 1.56
CA TYR A 227 -3.89 -4.79 1.11
C TYR A 227 -4.09 -6.31 1.26
N LYS A 228 -3.07 -7.12 0.98
CA LYS A 228 -3.11 -8.56 1.23
C LYS A 228 -3.20 -8.89 2.73
N ALA A 229 -2.49 -8.16 3.58
CA ALA A 229 -2.56 -8.33 5.03
C ALA A 229 -3.93 -7.92 5.59
N LYS A 230 -4.59 -6.91 4.99
CA LYS A 230 -5.98 -6.56 5.31
C LYS A 230 -6.95 -7.72 5.07
N GLN A 231 -6.81 -8.45 3.96
CA GLN A 231 -7.63 -9.64 3.70
C GLN A 231 -7.42 -10.74 4.75
N ASP A 232 -6.20 -10.88 5.29
CA ASP A 232 -5.96 -11.79 6.40
C ASP A 232 -6.62 -11.25 7.69
N CYS A 233 -6.55 -9.95 7.97
CA CYS A 233 -7.26 -9.33 9.09
C CYS A 233 -8.77 -9.61 9.04
N ASP A 234 -9.41 -9.51 7.87
CA ASP A 234 -10.82 -9.88 7.67
C ASP A 234 -11.11 -11.33 8.07
N TYR A 235 -10.30 -12.26 7.57
CA TYR A 235 -10.44 -13.68 7.87
C TYR A 235 -10.22 -13.98 9.36
N ARG A 236 -9.17 -13.41 9.96
CA ARG A 236 -8.79 -13.63 11.36
C ARG A 236 -9.73 -12.96 12.34
N PHE A 237 -10.34 -11.83 11.98
CA PHE A 237 -11.34 -11.18 12.83
C PHE A 237 -12.52 -12.12 13.06
N GLU A 238 -13.09 -12.69 11.99
CA GLU A 238 -14.20 -13.63 12.09
C GLU A 238 -13.82 -14.85 12.95
N SER A 239 -12.61 -15.41 12.77
CA SER A 239 -12.13 -16.53 13.61
C SER A 239 -11.99 -16.14 15.09
N ALA A 240 -11.46 -14.96 15.39
CA ALA A 240 -11.24 -14.50 16.77
C ALA A 240 -12.53 -14.13 17.51
N THR A 241 -13.64 -13.93 16.79
CA THR A 241 -14.94 -13.55 17.36
C THR A 241 -15.98 -14.66 17.45
N ASN A 242 -15.73 -15.83 16.83
CA ASN A 242 -16.59 -17.01 16.93
C ASN A 242 -16.20 -17.92 18.10
#